data_AF-A0A285X2T0-F1
#
_entry.id   AF-A0A285X2T0-F1
#
_cell.length_a   1.000
_cell.length_b   1.000
_cell.length_c   1.000
_cell.angle_alpha   90.00
_cell.angle_beta   90.00
_cell.angle_gamma   90.00
#
_symmetry.space_group_name_H-M   'P 1'
#
loop_
_entity.id
_entity.type
_entity.pdbx_description
1 polymer ?
#
loop_
_entity_poly.entity_id
_entity_poly.type
_entity_poly.pdbx_seq_one_letter_code
_entity_poly.pdbx_strand_id
1 'polypeptide(L)'
;MAERKTAGKQRILSSILIWLPSLVITLYYIPNALDKLLNPYQTGKIVESAVVMIIAGTFLLVGTGLFLYRKTILIGTSMLVLYMTFIVLIHMYKGKPSEVVILILMATIFASYIRQPHLFSQKP
;
A
#
# COMPACT_ATOMS: atom_id res chain seq x y z
N MET A 1 8.97 -40.10 1.76
CA MET A 1 7.83 -39.49 1.01
C MET A 1 7.06 -38.46 1.84
N ALA A 2 6.84 -38.69 3.14
CA ALA A 2 6.19 -37.73 4.04
C ALA A 2 6.94 -36.38 4.19
N GLU A 3 8.28 -36.41 4.29
CA GLU A 3 9.11 -35.19 4.40
C GLU A 3 9.03 -34.24 3.20
N ARG A 4 8.86 -34.76 1.98
CA ARG A 4 8.66 -33.92 0.79
C ARG A 4 7.29 -33.22 0.79
N LYS A 5 6.25 -33.86 1.35
CA LYS A 5 4.91 -33.27 1.48
C LYS A 5 4.87 -32.14 2.50
N THR A 6 5.53 -32.31 3.65
CA THR A 6 5.64 -31.26 4.67
C THR A 6 6.46 -30.06 4.18
N ALA A 7 7.56 -30.28 3.47
CA ALA A 7 8.34 -29.21 2.85
C ALA A 7 7.54 -28.41 1.81
N GLY A 8 6.72 -29.08 0.99
CA GLY A 8 5.82 -28.41 0.03
C GLY A 8 4.76 -27.55 0.71
N LYS A 9 4.11 -28.07 1.76
CA LYS A 9 3.10 -27.34 2.54
C LYS A 9 3.67 -26.10 3.21
N GLN A 10 4.89 -26.19 3.77
CA GLN A 10 5.58 -25.05 4.38
C GLN A 10 5.90 -23.94 3.37
N ARG A 11 6.34 -24.29 2.15
CA ARG A 11 6.60 -23.30 1.08
C ARG A 11 5.34 -22.55 0.67
N ILE A 12 4.20 -23.25 0.56
CA ILE A 12 2.92 -22.62 0.21
C ILE A 12 2.48 -21.66 1.31
N LEU A 13 2.50 -22.10 2.58
CA LEU A 13 2.17 -21.27 3.74
C LEU A 13 3.03 -20.01 3.81
N SER A 14 4.35 -20.16 3.64
CA SER A 14 5.28 -19.02 3.63
C SER A 14 4.98 -18.04 2.50
N SER A 15 4.72 -18.54 1.28
CA SER A 15 4.35 -17.71 0.15
C SER A 15 3.07 -16.91 0.42
N ILE A 16 2.02 -17.57 0.94
CA ILE A 16 0.76 -16.90 1.29
C ILE A 16 1.02 -15.79 2.32
N LEU A 17 1.79 -16.07 3.37
CA LEU A 17 2.10 -15.10 4.42
C LEU A 17 2.86 -13.87 3.89
N ILE A 18 3.78 -14.07 2.94
CA ILE A 18 4.54 -12.98 2.32
C ILE A 18 3.63 -12.08 1.45
N TRP A 19 2.64 -12.67 0.78
CA TRP A 19 1.75 -11.93 -0.12
C TRP A 19 0.55 -11.29 0.59
N LEU A 20 0.16 -11.80 1.76
CA LEU A 20 -1.03 -11.35 2.49
C LEU A 20 -1.03 -9.84 2.79
N PRO A 21 0.08 -9.22 3.26
CA PRO A 21 0.13 -7.77 3.44
C PRO A 21 -0.08 -7.00 2.14
N SER A 22 0.49 -7.48 1.02
CA SER A 22 0.29 -6.84 -0.28
C SER A 22 -1.17 -6.92 -0.72
N LEU A 23 -1.85 -8.04 -0.47
CA LEU A 23 -3.28 -8.18 -0.78
C LEU A 23 -4.13 -7.17 0.00
N VAL A 24 -3.92 -7.05 1.32
CA VAL A 24 -4.64 -6.09 2.17
C VAL A 24 -4.43 -4.65 1.67
N ILE A 25 -3.19 -4.30 1.33
CA ILE A 25 -2.83 -2.98 0.81
C ILE A 25 -3.53 -2.71 -0.54
N THR A 26 -3.54 -3.68 -1.44
CA THR A 26 -4.20 -3.55 -2.74
C THR A 26 -5.70 -3.36 -2.59
N LEU A 27 -6.34 -4.12 -1.69
CA LEU A 27 -7.76 -3.98 -1.38
C LEU A 27 -8.11 -2.66 -0.71
N TYR A 28 -7.14 -1.97 -0.09
CA TYR A 28 -7.32 -0.63 0.43
C TYR A 28 -7.11 0.44 -0.65
N TYR A 29 -5.97 0.42 -1.36
CA TYR A 29 -5.61 1.50 -2.29
C TYR A 29 -6.43 1.50 -3.57
N ILE A 30 -6.78 0.34 -4.14
CA ILE A 30 -7.54 0.31 -5.41
C ILE A 30 -8.93 0.93 -5.24
N PRO A 31 -9.78 0.50 -4.29
CA PRO A 31 -11.09 1.13 -4.11
C PRO A 31 -10.97 2.61 -3.73
N ASN A 32 -10.00 2.97 -2.89
CA ASN A 32 -9.75 4.35 -2.49
C ASN A 32 -9.28 5.25 -3.66
N ALA A 33 -8.61 4.68 -4.65
CA ALA A 33 -8.20 5.39 -5.86
C ALA A 33 -9.36 5.52 -6.84
N LEU A 34 -10.11 4.43 -7.05
CA LEU A 34 -11.29 4.42 -7.91
C LEU A 34 -12.37 5.38 -7.41
N ASP A 35 -12.63 5.44 -6.10
CA ASP A 35 -13.58 6.39 -5.53
C ASP A 35 -13.19 7.84 -5.85
N LYS A 36 -11.90 8.18 -5.81
CA LYS A 36 -11.43 9.54 -6.16
C LYS A 36 -11.55 9.87 -7.64
N LEU A 37 -11.43 8.88 -8.52
CA LEU A 37 -11.51 9.06 -9.96
C LEU A 37 -12.95 9.09 -10.46
N LEU A 38 -13.81 8.24 -9.90
CA LEU A 38 -15.21 8.13 -10.31
C LEU A 38 -16.10 9.17 -9.64
N ASN A 39 -15.75 9.61 -8.42
CA ASN A 39 -16.51 10.60 -7.66
C ASN A 39 -15.67 11.83 -7.26
N PRO A 40 -15.12 12.60 -8.22
CA PRO A 40 -14.18 13.68 -7.92
C PRO A 40 -14.83 14.95 -7.32
N TYR A 41 -16.16 15.09 -7.38
CA TYR A 41 -16.89 16.26 -6.88
C TYR A 41 -17.47 16.08 -5.47
N GLN A 42 -16.95 15.13 -4.68
CA GLN A 42 -17.46 14.86 -3.35
C GLN A 42 -17.24 16.05 -2.40
N THR A 43 -18.34 16.64 -1.95
CA THR A 43 -18.40 17.72 -0.95
C THR A 43 -18.23 17.15 0.47
N GLY A 44 -17.61 17.91 1.39
CA GLY A 44 -17.33 17.46 2.76
C GLY A 44 -16.08 16.56 2.91
N LYS A 45 -15.36 16.30 1.80
CA LYS A 45 -14.05 15.66 1.84
C LYS A 45 -12.95 16.63 2.20
N ILE A 46 -11.80 16.07 2.60
CA ILE A 46 -10.72 16.88 3.16
C ILE A 46 -10.12 17.84 2.12
N VAL A 47 -10.12 17.45 0.85
CA VAL A 47 -9.69 18.28 -0.28
C VAL A 47 -10.87 18.41 -1.24
N GLU A 48 -11.51 19.57 -1.25
CA GLU A 48 -12.69 19.87 -2.07
C GLU A 48 -12.29 20.40 -3.46
N SER A 49 -11.41 19.67 -4.13
CA SER A 49 -10.98 19.99 -5.49
C SER A 49 -10.97 18.73 -6.34
N ALA A 50 -11.84 18.71 -7.35
CA ALA A 50 -11.92 17.61 -8.30
C ALA A 50 -10.56 17.31 -8.96
N VAL A 51 -9.80 18.36 -9.29
CA VAL A 51 -8.46 18.23 -9.88
C VAL A 51 -7.52 17.49 -8.92
N VAL A 52 -7.49 17.89 -7.64
CA VAL A 52 -6.61 17.24 -6.66
C VAL A 52 -7.06 15.81 -6.37
N MET A 53 -8.37 15.53 -6.33
CA MET A 53 -8.88 14.17 -6.17
C MET A 53 -8.48 13.26 -7.34
N ILE A 54 -8.62 13.73 -8.59
CA ILE A 54 -8.23 12.96 -9.79
C ILE A 54 -6.73 12.67 -9.79
N ILE A 55 -5.91 13.68 -9.48
CA ILE A 55 -4.44 13.51 -9.39
C ILE A 55 -4.11 12.49 -8.30
N ALA A 56 -4.70 12.62 -7.11
CA ALA A 56 -4.49 11.67 -6.02
C ALA A 56 -4.93 10.24 -6.36
N GLY A 57 -6.07 10.08 -7.03
CA GLY A 57 -6.55 8.77 -7.50
C GLY A 57 -5.60 8.14 -8.52
N THR A 58 -5.15 8.91 -9.50
CA THR A 58 -4.18 8.44 -10.51
C THR A 58 -2.85 8.06 -9.87
N PHE A 59 -2.35 8.92 -8.97
CA PHE A 59 -1.11 8.68 -8.23
C PHE A 59 -1.18 7.38 -7.41
N LEU A 60 -2.31 7.12 -6.75
CA LEU A 60 -2.53 5.88 -6.01
C LEU A 60 -2.55 4.64 -6.92
N LEU A 61 -3.21 4.70 -8.08
CA LEU A 61 -3.23 3.57 -9.02
C LEU A 61 -1.83 3.26 -9.56
N VAL A 62 -1.09 4.28 -9.99
CA VAL A 62 0.28 4.12 -10.48
C VAL A 62 1.19 3.58 -9.37
N GLY A 63 1.11 4.16 -8.17
CA GLY A 63 1.87 3.71 -7.01
C GLY A 63 1.57 2.25 -6.64
N THR A 64 0.29 1.85 -6.68
CA THR A 64 -0.14 0.47 -6.42
C THR A 64 0.37 -0.50 -7.49
N GLY A 65 0.27 -0.13 -8.77
CA GLY A 65 0.79 -0.93 -9.87
C GLY A 65 2.31 -1.15 -9.77
N LEU A 66 3.05 -0.08 -9.52
CA LEU A 66 4.50 -0.14 -9.31
C LEU A 66 4.87 -0.94 -8.06
N PHE A 67 4.07 -0.83 -6.99
CA PHE A 67 4.26 -1.58 -5.75
C PHE A 67 4.06 -3.08 -5.97
N LEU A 68 3.10 -3.51 -6.79
CA LEU A 68 2.86 -4.92 -7.07
C LEU A 68 3.95 -5.53 -7.97
N TYR A 69 4.56 -4.73 -8.84
CA TYR A 69 5.60 -5.21 -9.73
C TYR A 69 6.96 -5.33 -9.03
N ARG A 70 7.58 -6.52 -9.13
CA ARG A 70 8.81 -6.87 -8.37
C ARG A 70 9.93 -5.85 -8.59
N LYS A 71 10.23 -5.44 -9.83
CA LYS A 71 11.37 -4.54 -10.09
C LYS A 71 11.17 -3.11 -9.59
N THR A 72 9.93 -2.68 -9.40
CA THR A 72 9.59 -1.29 -9.06
C THR A 72 9.02 -1.15 -7.65
N ILE A 73 9.14 -2.19 -6.81
CA ILE A 73 8.54 -2.23 -5.48
C ILE A 73 8.93 -1.01 -4.62
N LEU A 74 10.19 -0.56 -4.68
CA LEU A 74 10.65 0.60 -3.92
C LEU A 74 9.99 1.89 -4.41
N ILE A 75 9.91 2.08 -5.72
CA ILE A 75 9.29 3.27 -6.31
C ILE A 75 7.80 3.32 -5.91
N GLY A 76 7.09 2.20 -6.07
CA GLY A 76 5.69 2.10 -5.65
C GLY A 76 5.51 2.32 -4.14
N THR A 77 6.38 1.72 -3.31
CA THR A 77 6.36 1.92 -1.84
C THR A 77 6.57 3.38 -1.49
N SER A 78 7.60 4.03 -2.05
CA SER A 78 7.90 5.45 -1.80
C SER A 78 6.74 6.36 -2.20
N MET A 79 6.10 6.11 -3.35
CA MET A 79 4.92 6.85 -3.77
C MET A 79 3.78 6.67 -2.74
N LEU A 80 3.41 5.43 -2.43
CA LEU A 80 2.30 5.13 -1.52
C LEU A 80 2.56 5.68 -0.10
N VAL A 81 3.78 5.56 0.42
CA VAL A 81 4.18 6.10 1.72
C VAL A 81 4.15 7.62 1.73
N LEU A 82 4.63 8.29 0.67
CA LEU A 82 4.56 9.74 0.55
C LEU A 82 3.10 10.22 0.58
N TYR A 83 2.25 9.58 -0.21
CA TYR A 83 0.81 9.89 -0.22
C TYR A 83 0.19 9.69 1.16
N MET A 84 0.42 8.54 1.80
CA MET A 84 -0.19 8.25 3.10
C MET A 84 0.34 9.16 4.20
N THR A 85 1.61 9.58 4.15
CA THR A 85 2.16 10.57 5.08
C THR A 85 1.36 11.88 5.00
N PHE A 86 1.09 12.38 3.80
CA PHE A 86 0.24 13.57 3.65
C PHE A 86 -1.17 13.33 4.17
N ILE A 87 -1.77 12.17 3.90
CA ILE A 87 -3.11 11.85 4.43
C ILE A 87 -3.13 11.81 5.95
N VAL A 88 -2.10 11.26 6.60
CA VAL A 88 -1.98 11.26 8.07
C VAL A 88 -1.91 12.68 8.61
N LEU A 89 -1.03 13.52 8.05
CA LEU A 89 -0.89 14.94 8.46
C LEU A 89 -2.21 15.68 8.33
N ILE A 90 -2.91 15.44 7.22
CA ILE A 90 -4.21 16.01 6.92
C ILE A 90 -5.28 15.54 7.92
N HIS A 91 -5.29 14.26 8.31
CA HIS A 91 -6.24 13.74 9.32
C HIS A 91 -5.98 14.37 10.68
N MET A 92 -4.72 14.42 11.10
CA MET A 92 -4.31 15.05 12.37
C MET A 92 -4.69 16.53 12.40
N TYR A 93 -4.40 17.27 11.34
CA TYR A 93 -4.75 18.69 11.22
C TYR A 93 -6.25 18.93 11.34
N LYS A 94 -7.09 18.03 10.78
CA LYS A 94 -8.55 18.12 10.87
C LYS A 94 -9.16 17.41 12.10
N GLY A 95 -8.34 16.92 13.03
CA GLY A 95 -8.82 16.20 14.22
C GLY A 95 -9.55 14.88 13.90
N LYS A 96 -9.32 14.29 12.73
CA LYS A 96 -9.90 13.00 12.33
C LYS A 96 -9.04 11.84 12.84
N PRO A 97 -9.63 10.68 13.20
CA PRO A 97 -8.87 9.49 13.56
C PRO A 97 -7.85 9.13 12.48
N SER A 98 -6.59 8.95 12.88
CA SER A 98 -5.46 8.72 11.97
C SER A 98 -4.80 7.35 12.18
N GLU A 99 -5.21 6.61 13.21
CA GLU A 99 -4.63 5.33 13.63
C GLU A 99 -4.70 4.31 12.51
N VAL A 100 -5.87 4.16 11.87
CA VAL A 100 -6.06 3.23 10.75
C VAL A 100 -5.18 3.63 9.56
N VAL A 101 -5.05 4.92 9.28
CA VAL A 101 -4.22 5.42 8.18
C VAL A 101 -2.74 5.13 8.45
N ILE A 102 -2.27 5.33 9.68
CA ILE A 102 -0.91 5.01 10.12
C ILE A 102 -0.67 3.50 10.01
N LEU A 103 -1.63 2.66 10.40
CA LEU A 103 -1.51 1.20 10.25
C LEU A 103 -1.35 0.79 8.79
N ILE A 104 -2.09 1.40 7.85
CA ILE A 104 -1.91 1.11 6.42
C ILE A 104 -0.55 1.61 5.92
N LEU A 105 -0.08 2.77 6.38
CA LEU A 105 1.25 3.28 6.05
C LEU A 105 2.34 2.29 6.51
N MET A 106 2.25 1.83 7.76
CA MET A 106 3.19 0.84 8.32
C MET A 106 3.10 -0.49 7.59
N ALA A 107 1.90 -0.97 7.28
CA ALA A 107 1.69 -2.18 6.50
C ALA A 107 2.34 -2.06 5.11
N THR A 108 2.26 -0.88 4.47
CA THR A 108 2.88 -0.63 3.15
C THR A 108 4.40 -0.82 3.19
N ILE A 109 5.06 -0.26 4.21
CA ILE A 109 6.50 -0.42 4.43
C ILE A 109 6.82 -1.90 4.73
N PHE A 110 6.06 -2.52 5.62
CA PHE A 110 6.27 -3.92 6.02
C PHE A 110 6.12 -4.88 4.84
N ALA A 111 5.08 -4.71 4.02
CA ALA A 111 4.84 -5.52 2.83
C ALA A 111 5.96 -5.41 1.80
N SER A 112 6.55 -4.22 1.66
CA SER A 112 7.74 -3.99 0.84
C SER A 112 8.95 -4.75 1.37
N TYR A 113 9.19 -4.62 2.68
CA TYR A 113 10.31 -5.26 3.36
C TYR A 113 10.29 -6.78 3.26
N ILE A 114 9.17 -7.43 3.60
CA ILE A 114 9.07 -8.90 3.58
C ILE A 114 9.16 -9.49 2.17
N ARG A 115 8.73 -8.75 1.14
CA ARG A 115 8.80 -9.20 -0.26
C ARG A 115 10.21 -9.10 -0.83
N GLN A 116 11.00 -8.13 -0.37
CA GLN A 116 12.36 -7.89 -0.86
C GLN A 116 13.33 -7.47 0.25
N PRO A 117 13.60 -8.35 1.23
CA PRO A 117 14.46 -8.01 2.37
C PRO A 117 15.89 -7.64 1.95
N HIS A 118 16.38 -8.19 0.83
CA HIS A 118 17.69 -7.90 0.26
C HIS A 118 17.90 -6.44 -0.18
N LEU A 119 16.82 -5.66 -0.35
CA LEU A 119 16.94 -4.23 -0.68
C LEU A 119 17.27 -3.40 0.57
N PHE A 120 17.04 -3.96 1.75
CA PHE A 120 17.19 -3.30 3.04
C PHE A 120 18.32 -3.90 3.88
N SER A 121 18.77 -5.11 3.53
CA SER A 121 19.95 -5.74 4.11
C SER A 121 21.13 -5.55 3.16
N GLN A 122 22.01 -4.59 3.47
CA GLN A 122 23.35 -4.60 2.87
C GLN A 122 24.06 -5.85 3.36
N LYS A 123 24.63 -6.65 2.44
CA LYS A 123 25.69 -7.59 2.87
C LYS A 123 26.86 -6.71 3.36
N PRO A 124 27.43 -7.01 4.55
CA PRO A 124 28.66 -6.35 4.98
C PRO A 124 29.80 -6.64 3.99
#